data_AF-A0A356K5C6-F1
#
_entry.id   AF-A0A356K5C6-F1
#
_cell.length_a   1.000
_cell.length_b   1.000
_cell.length_c   1.000
_cell.angle_alpha   90.00
_cell.angle_beta   90.00
_cell.angle_gamma   90.00
#
_symmetry.space_group_name_H-M   'P 1'
#
loop_
_entity.id
_entity.type
_entity.pdbx_description
1 polymer ?
#
loop_
_entity_poly.entity_id
_entity_poly.type
_entity_poly.pdbx_seq_one_letter_code
_entity_poly.pdbx_strand_id
1 'polypeptide(L)' 'MNEFELIDKILALLGDTIHGDGISVGPGDDAAVLSTGADEQLVVTTDVLIEGTHFPSG' A
#
# COMPACT_ATOMS: atom_id res chain seq x y z
N MET A 1 -2.17 -9.03 17.41
CA MET A 1 -1.93 -8.58 16.03
C MET A 1 -3.27 -8.29 15.41
N ASN A 2 -3.70 -7.03 15.53
CA ASN A 2 -4.75 -6.49 14.70
C ASN A 2 -4.15 -5.99 13.36
N GLU A 3 -5.00 -5.46 12.50
CA GLU A 3 -4.61 -4.92 11.20
C GLU A 3 -3.55 -3.83 11.29
N PHE A 4 -3.76 -2.81 12.13
CA PHE A 4 -2.81 -1.70 12.28
C PHE A 4 -1.45 -2.16 12.82
N GLU A 5 -1.43 -3.11 13.77
CA GLU A 5 -0.19 -3.71 14.28
C GLU A 5 0.58 -4.48 13.20
N LEU A 6 -0.12 -5.07 12.21
CA LEU A 6 0.51 -5.72 11.07
C LEU A 6 1.05 -4.69 10.06
N ILE A 7 0.26 -3.65 9.75
CA ILE A 7 0.69 -2.54 8.90
C ILE A 7 1.96 -1.91 9.46
N ASP A 8 1.99 -1.54 10.74
CA ASP A 8 3.16 -0.96 11.41
C ASP A 8 4.39 -1.85 11.29
N LYS A 9 4.23 -3.17 11.42
CA LYS A 9 5.33 -4.14 11.26
C LYS A 9 5.85 -4.19 9.83
N ILE A 10 4.97 -4.14 8.83
CA ILE A 10 5.35 -4.12 7.42
C ILE A 10 6.10 -2.81 7.12
N LEU A 11 5.57 -1.66 7.56
CA LEU A 11 6.22 -0.35 7.39
C LEU A 11 7.60 -0.32 8.05
N ALA A 12 7.73 -0.86 9.26
CA ALA A 12 9.01 -0.94 9.95
C ALA A 12 10.02 -1.85 9.22
N LEU A 13 9.57 -2.92 8.56
CA LEU A 13 10.43 -3.79 7.74
C LEU A 13 10.88 -3.10 6.44
N LEU A 14 10.03 -2.26 5.84
CA LEU A 14 10.37 -1.48 4.66
C LEU A 14 11.34 -0.33 5.00
N GLY A 15 11.26 0.21 6.22
CA GLY A 15 12.17 1.25 6.71
C GLY A 15 12.20 2.47 5.79
N ASP A 16 13.39 3.02 5.54
CA ASP A 16 13.57 4.23 4.72
C ASP A 16 13.14 4.07 3.26
N THR A 17 12.93 2.84 2.77
CA THR A 17 12.50 2.60 1.38
C THR A 17 11.11 3.16 1.09
N ILE A 18 10.28 3.39 2.12
CA ILE A 18 8.95 4.01 1.99
C ILE A 18 9.00 5.50 1.64
N HIS A 19 10.18 6.12 1.75
CA HIS A 19 10.46 7.52 1.42
C HIS A 19 11.55 7.65 0.34
N GLY A 20 11.82 6.58 -0.41
CA GLY A 20 12.82 6.56 -1.46
C GLY A 20 12.52 7.49 -2.63
N ASP A 21 13.53 7.73 -3.46
CA ASP A 21 13.41 8.57 -4.67
C ASP A 21 12.27 8.08 -5.57
N GLY A 22 11.42 9.02 -5.99
CA GLY A 22 10.24 8.74 -6.81
C GLY A 22 8.99 8.38 -6.02
N ILE A 23 9.03 8.29 -4.68
CA ILE A 23 7.82 8.15 -3.86
C ILE A 23 7.34 9.54 -3.43
N SER A 24 6.18 9.95 -3.93
CA SER A 24 5.53 11.22 -3.55
C SER A 24 4.65 11.05 -2.31
N VAL A 25 3.97 9.90 -2.21
CA VAL A 25 3.20 9.49 -1.02
C VAL A 25 3.53 8.01 -0.77
N GLY A 26 4.05 7.72 0.42
CA GLY A 26 4.41 6.37 0.85
C GLY A 26 3.20 5.47 1.10
N PRO A 27 3.41 4.22 1.53
CA PRO A 27 2.34 3.28 1.82
C PRO A 27 1.45 3.81 2.96
N GLY A 28 0.13 3.73 2.76
CA GLY A 28 -0.92 4.18 3.66
C GLY A 28 -2.21 3.41 3.40
N ASP A 29 -3.36 3.94 3.83
CA ASP A 29 -4.63 3.22 3.74
C ASP A 29 -5.16 3.16 2.29
N ASP A 30 -5.29 4.31 1.62
CA ASP A 30 -5.97 4.36 0.32
C ASP A 30 -5.09 3.98 -0.89
N ALA A 31 -3.90 4.58 -1.01
CA ALA A 31 -2.98 4.39 -2.13
C ALA A 31 -1.59 5.00 -1.87
N ALA A 32 -0.60 4.53 -2.63
CA ALA A 32 0.70 5.20 -2.79
C ALA A 32 0.73 6.03 -4.08
N VAL A 33 1.55 7.09 -4.09
CA VAL A 33 1.73 7.98 -5.25
C VAL A 33 3.20 8.03 -5.63
N LEU A 34 3.49 7.74 -6.90
CA LEU A 34 4.83 7.65 -7.45
C LEU A 34 5.05 8.72 -8.53
N SER A 35 6.23 9.33 -8.52
CA SER A 35 6.75 10.14 -9.62
C SER A 35 7.50 9.23 -10.59
N THR A 36 7.11 9.27 -11.86
CA THR A 36 7.71 8.48 -12.93
C THR A 36 8.66 9.30 -13.80
N GLY A 37 8.85 10.59 -13.49
CA GLY A 37 9.58 11.55 -14.32
C GLY A 37 8.77 12.14 -15.48
N ALA A 38 7.49 11.79 -15.61
CA ALA A 38 6.55 12.43 -16.53
C ALA A 38 5.79 13.58 -15.85
N ASP A 39 5.01 14.35 -16.61
CA ASP A 39 4.14 15.43 -16.11
C ASP A 39 2.87 14.90 -15.38
N GLU A 40 2.81 13.59 -15.10
CA GLU A 40 1.70 12.90 -14.46
C GLU A 40 2.21 12.02 -13.29
N GLN A 41 1.32 11.72 -12.35
CA GLN A 41 1.60 10.84 -11.21
C GLN A 41 1.01 9.46 -11.42
N LEU A 42 1.74 8.43 -10.99
CA LEU A 42 1.23 7.06 -10.93
C LEU A 42 0.67 6.78 -9.53
N VAL A 43 -0.61 6.43 -9.46
CA VAL A 43 -1.27 6.03 -8.21
C VAL A 43 -1.41 4.51 -8.19
N VAL A 44 -0.99 3.88 -7.10
CA VAL A 44 -1.00 2.42 -6.94
C VAL A 44 -1.78 2.05 -5.68
N THR A 45 -2.73 1.13 -5.81
CA THR A 45 -3.47 0.52 -4.70
C THR A 45 -3.55 -0.99 -4.89
N THR A 46 -3.83 -1.73 -3.82
CA THR A 46 -3.97 -3.19 -3.85
C THR A 46 -4.96 -3.63 -2.78
N ASP A 47 -6.01 -4.31 -3.21
CA ASP A 47 -7.04 -4.90 -2.35
C ASP A 47 -7.03 -6.42 -2.44
N VAL A 48 -7.45 -7.08 -1.35
CA VAL A 48 -7.65 -8.52 -1.30
C VAL A 48 -9.12 -8.82 -1.03
N LEU A 49 -9.72 -9.66 -1.89
CA LEU A 49 -11.06 -10.19 -1.68
C LEU A 49 -10.97 -11.67 -1.28
N ILE A 50 -11.62 -12.00 -0.18
CA ILE A 50 -11.61 -13.33 0.45
C ILE A 50 -12.99 -13.98 0.30
N GLU A 51 -13.02 -15.22 -0.19
CA GLU A 51 -14.23 -16.05 -0.23
C GLU A 51 -14.86 -16.23 1.15
N GLY A 52 -16.18 -16.29 1.22
CA GLY A 52 -16.95 -16.36 2.47
C GLY A 52 -17.01 -15.05 3.26
N THR A 53 -16.25 -14.02 2.85
CA THR A 53 -16.27 -12.68 3.45
C THR A 53 -16.74 -11.63 2.45
N HIS A 54 -16.03 -11.54 1.32
CA HIS A 54 -16.27 -10.53 0.28
C HIS A 54 -17.18 -11.07 -0.83
N PHE A 55 -17.20 -12.39 -1.02
CA PHE A 55 -18.10 -13.08 -1.94
C PHE A 55 -18.50 -14.46 -1.38
N PRO A 56 -19.64 -15.07 -1.80
CA PRO A 56 -20.12 -16.32 -1.23
C PRO A 56 -19.14 -17.49 -1.42
N SER A 57 -19.18 -18.45 -0.50
CA SER A 57 -18.45 -19.72 -0.66
C SER A 57 -19.13 -20.64 -1.68
N GLY A 58 -18.30 -21.42 -2.40
CA GLY A 58 -18.73 -22.47 -3.32
C GLY A 58 -19.39 -23.68 -2.67
#